data_AF-A0A7X6VW35-F1
#
_entry.id   AF-A0A7X6VW35-F1
#
_cell.length_a   1.000
_cell.length_b   1.000
_cell.length_c   1.000
_cell.angle_alpha   90.00
_cell.angle_beta   90.00
_cell.angle_gamma   90.00
#
_symmetry.space_group_name_H-M   'P 1'
#
loop_
_entity.id
_entity.type
_entity.pdbx_description
1 polymer ?
#
loop_
_entity_poly.entity_id
_entity_poly.type
_entity_poly.pdbx_seq_one_letter_code
_entity_poly.pdbx_strand_id
1 'polypeptide(L)'
;MNNWFWIFLFLPLFSAGQQFRLNVEMKTAAGQKLFLAGYYLENIYVKDSILLDEQGKGVFSSASALPQGLYKIYLDKNKHFDILLGNEQQFSVSNESFSIETLKTEGSAEIAVFRDYMLLLKSFQQKNTQIRNKMDGASASRKKSLEKELSEAPLQFNDDLEKLAASVPNTFYAKYIMANRMIPPLDISTLPKEVQNNDTLLHNARFYHQQRHYWDNFDYTDERFLHTPVYKKVLDTWFTKVLYQSYDSVKNPVFQFIEDVKPHVELFRYVVS
;
A
#
# COMPACT_ATOMS: atom_id res chain seq x y z
N MET A 1 -8.76 55.97 36.84
CA MET A 1 -9.11 54.85 35.93
C MET A 1 -7.80 54.23 35.49
N ASN A 2 -7.39 53.12 36.11
CA ASN A 2 -6.14 52.42 35.78
C ASN A 2 -6.41 51.45 34.63
N ASN A 3 -5.92 51.77 33.44
CA ASN A 3 -5.94 50.84 32.31
C ASN A 3 -4.71 49.94 32.37
N TRP A 4 -4.92 48.68 32.77
CA TRP A 4 -3.90 47.64 32.74
C TRP A 4 -3.85 47.05 31.32
N PHE A 5 -2.80 47.36 30.57
CA PHE A 5 -2.52 46.72 29.28
C PHE A 5 -1.92 45.34 29.52
N TRP A 6 -2.63 44.28 29.16
CA TRP A 6 -2.11 42.91 29.14
C TRP A 6 -1.42 42.66 27.80
N ILE A 7 -0.09 42.57 27.80
CA ILE A 7 0.70 42.13 26.65
C ILE A 7 0.70 40.60 26.66
N PHE A 8 -0.05 39.99 25.75
CA PHE A 8 0.06 38.55 25.46
C PHE A 8 1.33 38.31 24.63
N LEU A 9 2.38 37.82 25.27
CA LEU A 9 3.60 37.35 24.62
C LEU A 9 3.29 35.99 23.96
N PHE A 10 3.04 36.00 22.65
CA PHE A 10 2.99 34.78 21.84
C PHE A 10 4.41 34.24 21.68
N LEU A 11 4.80 33.32 22.56
CA LEU A 11 5.99 32.50 22.35
C LEU A 11 5.74 31.60 21.14
N PRO A 12 6.57 31.66 20.08
CA PRO A 12 6.48 30.68 19.02
C PRO A 12 6.83 29.32 19.63
N LEU A 13 5.85 28.42 19.69
CA LEU A 13 6.10 27.01 19.90
C LEU A 13 6.97 26.55 18.72
N PHE A 14 8.28 26.49 18.93
CA PHE A 14 9.17 25.72 18.07
C PHE A 14 8.71 24.27 18.19
N SER A 15 7.84 23.85 17.28
CA SER A 15 7.59 22.44 17.01
C SER A 15 8.93 21.88 16.55
N ALA A 16 9.69 21.26 17.45
CA ALA A 16 10.82 20.44 17.07
C ALA A 16 10.27 19.37 16.13
N GLY A 17 10.50 19.55 14.82
CA GLY A 17 10.10 18.58 13.82
C GLY A 17 10.68 17.22 14.21
N GLN A 18 9.86 16.18 14.16
CA GLN A 18 10.31 14.83 14.50
C GLN A 18 11.49 14.46 13.60
N GLN A 19 12.65 14.17 14.20
CA GLN A 19 13.85 13.80 13.46
C GLN A 19 13.71 12.38 12.90
N PHE A 20 14.13 12.17 11.66
CA PHE A 20 14.26 10.83 11.08
C PHE A 20 15.61 10.21 11.41
N ARG A 21 15.59 8.96 11.87
CA ARG A 21 16.78 8.14 12.12
C ARG A 21 16.48 6.67 11.89
N LEU A 22 17.18 6.07 10.93
CA LEU A 22 17.11 4.65 10.62
C LEU A 22 18.50 4.03 10.79
N ASN A 23 18.66 3.21 11.83
CA ASN A 23 19.89 2.41 11.99
C ASN A 23 19.75 1.13 11.16
N VAL A 24 20.75 0.83 10.33
CA VAL A 24 20.76 -0.37 9.49
C VAL A 24 21.90 -1.29 9.87
N GLU A 25 21.65 -2.59 9.81
CA GLU A 25 22.66 -3.65 9.92
C GLU A 25 22.52 -4.66 8.77
N MET A 26 23.45 -4.59 7.82
CA MET A 26 23.49 -5.38 6.59
C MET A 26 24.87 -6.05 6.47
N LYS A 27 25.10 -7.14 7.22
CA LYS A 27 26.42 -7.81 7.30
C LYS A 27 26.99 -8.21 5.93
N THR A 28 26.14 -8.63 5.00
CA THR A 28 26.53 -9.02 3.63
C THR A 28 26.84 -7.84 2.71
N ALA A 29 26.74 -6.62 3.22
CA ALA A 29 27.04 -5.36 2.53
C ALA A 29 28.08 -4.50 3.27
N ALA A 30 28.86 -5.08 4.20
CA ALA A 30 29.93 -4.38 4.91
C ALA A 30 30.90 -3.65 3.95
N GLY A 31 31.26 -2.42 4.29
CA GLY A 31 32.10 -1.56 3.46
C GLY A 31 31.46 -1.09 2.14
N GLN A 32 30.17 -1.36 1.91
CA GLN A 32 29.47 -0.96 0.68
C GLN A 32 28.59 0.28 0.89
N LYS A 33 28.33 0.99 -0.20
CA LYS A 33 27.43 2.14 -0.21
C LYS A 33 25.99 1.68 -0.33
N LEU A 34 25.16 2.01 0.66
CA LEU A 34 23.74 1.69 0.71
C LEU A 34 22.92 2.95 0.44
N PHE A 35 21.82 2.81 -0.29
CA PHE A 35 20.92 3.91 -0.63
C PHE A 35 19.57 3.72 0.04
N LEU A 36 19.01 4.81 0.56
CA LEU A 36 17.60 4.90 0.92
C LEU A 36 16.90 5.65 -0.21
N ALA A 37 15.92 5.03 -0.83
CA ALA A 37 15.11 5.64 -1.87
C ALA A 37 13.63 5.65 -1.46
N GLY A 38 12.90 6.69 -1.81
CA GLY A 38 11.46 6.81 -1.55
C GLY A 38 10.67 6.66 -2.84
N TYR A 39 9.53 5.98 -2.76
CA TYR A 39 8.58 5.96 -3.87
C TYR A 39 7.88 7.31 -3.97
N TYR A 40 7.62 7.72 -5.20
CA TYR A 40 6.63 8.73 -5.52
C TYR A 40 5.91 8.26 -6.77
N LEU A 41 4.68 7.79 -6.57
CA LEU A 41 3.89 7.07 -7.56
C LEU A 41 4.69 5.86 -8.09
N GLU A 42 4.83 5.74 -9.41
CA GLU A 42 5.54 4.65 -10.08
C GLU A 42 7.07 4.82 -10.07
N ASN A 43 7.56 6.00 -9.68
CA ASN A 43 8.98 6.34 -9.69
C ASN A 43 9.63 6.17 -8.32
N ILE A 44 10.94 5.91 -8.31
CA ILE A 44 11.74 5.73 -7.11
C ILE A 44 12.88 6.73 -7.12
N TYR A 45 12.99 7.54 -6.08
CA TYR A 45 13.99 8.61 -5.97
C TYR A 45 14.90 8.38 -4.78
N VAL A 46 16.22 8.44 -5.00
CA VAL A 46 17.20 8.39 -3.91
C VAL A 46 16.96 9.57 -2.97
N LYS A 47 16.85 9.27 -1.68
CA LYS A 47 16.69 10.25 -0.60
C LYS A 47 18.01 10.51 0.11
N ASP A 48 18.77 9.45 0.35
CA ASP A 48 20.06 9.53 1.04
C ASP A 48 20.94 8.32 0.69
N SER A 49 22.23 8.39 1.01
CA SER A 49 23.18 7.31 0.85
C SER A 49 24.22 7.31 1.96
N ILE A 50 24.58 6.13 2.45
CA ILE A 50 25.58 5.93 3.51
C ILE A 50 26.61 4.91 3.08
N LEU A 51 27.82 5.01 3.62
CA LEU A 51 28.82 3.95 3.56
C LEU A 51 28.70 3.11 4.82
N LEU A 52 28.46 1.80 4.68
CA LEU A 52 28.42 0.90 5.81
C LEU A 52 29.82 0.63 6.36
N ASP A 53 29.94 0.48 7.68
CA ASP A 53 31.20 0.12 8.31
C ASP A 53 31.61 -1.34 8.02
N GLU A 54 32.76 -1.75 8.57
CA GLU A 54 33.30 -3.11 8.41
C GLU A 54 32.40 -4.20 9.02
N GLN A 55 31.46 -3.84 9.89
CA GLN A 55 30.47 -4.72 10.49
C GLN A 55 29.13 -4.68 9.74
N GLY A 56 29.01 -3.89 8.66
CA GLY A 56 27.78 -3.72 7.89
C GLY A 56 26.77 -2.80 8.53
N LYS A 57 27.17 -1.96 9.49
CA LYS A 57 26.28 -1.03 10.19
C LYS A 57 26.36 0.37 9.60
N GLY A 58 25.27 1.11 9.71
CA GLY A 58 25.18 2.50 9.28
C GLY A 58 23.91 3.17 9.76
N VAL A 59 23.81 4.48 9.55
CA VAL A 59 22.66 5.27 10.00
C VAL A 59 22.25 6.26 8.92
N PHE A 60 21.02 6.14 8.43
CA PHE A 60 20.37 7.22 7.68
C PHE A 60 19.75 8.21 8.67
N SER A 61 19.93 9.51 8.45
CA SER A 61 19.34 10.51 9.33
C SER A 61 18.99 11.81 8.61
N SER A 62 17.91 12.44 9.02
CA SER A 62 17.48 13.75 8.52
C SER A 62 16.94 14.59 9.66
N ALA A 63 17.21 15.90 9.64
CA ALA A 63 16.69 16.84 10.64
C ALA A 63 15.15 16.95 10.61
N SER A 64 14.52 16.55 9.50
CA SER A 64 13.07 16.51 9.34
C SER A 64 12.57 15.09 9.12
N ALA A 65 11.35 14.83 9.58
CA ALA A 65 10.64 13.58 9.33
C ALA A 65 10.52 13.34 7.84
N LEU A 66 10.58 12.07 7.46
CA LEU A 66 10.26 11.65 6.11
C LEU A 66 8.76 11.41 5.99
N PRO A 67 8.13 11.73 4.84
CA PRO A 67 6.73 11.40 4.59
C PRO A 67 6.46 9.91 4.82
N GLN A 68 5.28 9.58 5.32
CA GLN A 68 4.83 8.19 5.38
C GLN A 68 4.66 7.67 3.95
N GLY A 69 5.10 6.45 3.70
CA GLY A 69 5.23 5.98 2.32
C GLY A 69 6.08 4.73 2.19
N LEU A 70 6.16 4.20 0.98
CA LEU A 70 7.03 3.08 0.66
C LEU A 70 8.45 3.59 0.42
N TYR A 71 9.43 2.92 1.01
CA TYR A 71 10.84 3.21 0.87
C TYR A 71 11.59 1.93 0.51
N LYS A 72 12.67 2.08 -0.25
CA LYS A 72 13.53 1.00 -0.70
C LYS A 72 14.91 1.18 -0.09
N ILE A 73 15.36 0.14 0.60
CA ILE A 73 16.77 -0.01 0.95
C ILE A 73 17.44 -0.71 -0.24
N TYR A 74 18.36 -0.01 -0.89
CA TYR A 74 18.90 -0.42 -2.19
C TYR A 74 20.43 -0.46 -2.15
N LEU A 75 21.00 -1.59 -2.55
CA LEU A 75 22.42 -1.73 -2.85
C LEU A 75 22.62 -1.92 -4.36
N ASP A 76 21.89 -2.86 -4.96
CA ASP A 76 21.89 -3.13 -6.38
C ASP A 76 20.57 -3.77 -6.86
N LYS A 77 20.50 -4.08 -8.16
CA LYS A 77 19.31 -4.65 -8.81
C LYS A 77 18.80 -5.96 -8.19
N ASN A 78 19.65 -6.73 -7.53
CA ASN A 78 19.32 -8.01 -6.90
C ASN A 78 19.30 -7.91 -5.37
N LYS A 79 19.99 -6.92 -4.80
CA LYS A 79 20.10 -6.69 -3.36
C LYS A 79 19.35 -5.43 -2.97
N HIS A 80 18.05 -5.56 -2.76
CA HIS A 80 17.19 -4.51 -2.25
C HIS A 80 15.93 -5.10 -1.62
N PHE A 81 15.30 -4.33 -0.73
CA PHE A 81 13.98 -4.66 -0.18
C PHE A 81 13.24 -3.38 0.18
N ASP A 82 11.92 -3.49 0.24
CA ASP A 82 11.06 -2.36 0.59
C ASP A 82 10.71 -2.41 2.09
N ILE A 83 10.55 -1.22 2.66
CA ILE A 83 9.94 -0.98 3.97
C ILE A 83 8.82 0.04 3.77
N LEU A 84 7.69 -0.15 4.43
CA LEU A 84 6.71 0.91 4.56
C LEU A 84 7.17 1.77 5.74
N LEU A 85 7.10 3.10 5.62
CA LEU A 85 7.43 4.04 6.69
C LEU A 85 6.15 4.65 7.22
N GLY A 86 6.00 4.63 8.55
CA GLY A 86 4.84 5.14 9.26
C GLY A 86 5.17 6.32 10.14
N ASN A 87 4.44 6.43 11.24
CA ASN A 87 4.60 7.54 12.17
C ASN A 87 5.90 7.43 13.01
N GLU A 88 6.40 6.22 13.23
CA GLU A 88 7.70 6.02 13.89
C GLU A 88 8.84 6.41 12.96
N GLN A 89 9.54 7.48 13.32
CA GLN A 89 10.68 8.01 12.55
C GLN A 89 12.04 7.55 13.10
N GLN A 90 12.05 6.80 14.21
CA GLN A 90 13.26 6.30 14.85
C GLN A 90 13.16 4.79 15.06
N PHE A 91 13.91 4.03 14.27
CA PHE A 91 13.86 2.58 14.29
C PHE A 91 15.15 1.97 13.76
N SER A 92 15.27 0.66 13.91
CA SER A 92 16.40 -0.13 13.44
C SER A 92 15.92 -1.26 12.56
N VAL A 93 16.68 -1.53 11.50
CA VAL A 93 16.46 -2.62 10.56
C VAL A 93 17.73 -3.45 10.44
N SER A 94 17.60 -4.77 10.57
CA SER A 94 18.67 -5.72 10.27
C SER A 94 18.19 -6.73 9.24
N ASN A 95 19.02 -7.00 8.23
CA ASN A 95 18.69 -7.98 7.19
C ASN A 95 19.97 -8.62 6.63
N GLU A 96 20.03 -9.95 6.69
CA GLU A 96 21.23 -10.70 6.30
C GLU A 96 21.29 -10.96 4.79
N SER A 97 20.15 -11.04 4.10
CA SER A 97 20.06 -11.53 2.71
C SER A 97 19.34 -10.60 1.75
N PHE A 98 18.99 -9.38 2.17
CA PHE A 98 18.10 -8.48 1.43
C PHE A 98 16.77 -9.14 1.07
N SER A 99 16.29 -10.04 1.93
CA SER A 99 15.04 -10.79 1.75
C SER A 99 14.07 -10.45 2.85
N ILE A 100 12.77 -10.52 2.56
CA ILE A 100 11.74 -10.15 3.54
C ILE A 100 11.67 -11.14 4.71
N GLU A 101 12.05 -12.39 4.49
CA GLU A 101 12.09 -13.48 5.47
C GLU A 101 13.12 -13.23 6.58
N THR A 102 14.21 -12.54 6.27
CA THR A 102 15.33 -12.28 7.19
C THR A 102 15.28 -10.87 7.76
N LEU A 103 14.27 -10.09 7.40
CA LEU A 103 14.06 -8.73 7.90
C LEU A 103 13.67 -8.75 9.39
N LYS A 104 14.53 -8.16 10.22
CA LYS A 104 14.30 -7.91 11.65
C LYS A 104 14.20 -6.41 11.88
N THR A 105 13.24 -6.01 12.69
CA THR A 105 12.95 -4.60 12.96
C THR A 105 12.79 -4.37 14.45
N GLU A 106 13.29 -3.23 14.92
CA GLU A 106 13.13 -2.76 16.29
C GLU A 106 12.70 -1.29 16.27
N GLY A 107 11.82 -0.89 17.20
CA GLY A 107 11.36 0.51 17.30
C GLY A 107 10.19 0.88 16.37
N SER A 108 9.71 -0.01 15.51
CA SER A 108 8.43 0.14 14.79
C SER A 108 7.72 -1.20 14.65
N ALA A 109 6.57 -1.33 15.32
CA ALA A 109 5.70 -2.50 15.19
C ALA A 109 5.07 -2.57 13.78
N GLU A 110 4.84 -1.41 13.17
CA GLU A 110 4.23 -1.31 11.85
C GLU A 110 5.11 -2.00 10.78
N ILE A 111 6.44 -1.81 10.80
CA ILE A 111 7.35 -2.46 9.83
C ILE A 111 7.29 -3.99 9.94
N ALA A 112 7.15 -4.52 11.16
CA ALA A 112 6.98 -5.96 11.36
C ALA A 112 5.67 -6.45 10.71
N VAL A 113 4.57 -5.71 10.84
CA VAL A 113 3.29 -6.03 10.19
C VAL A 113 3.41 -5.96 8.67
N PHE A 114 4.15 -4.98 8.12
CA PHE A 114 4.41 -4.92 6.68
C PHE A 114 5.23 -6.11 6.18
N ARG A 115 6.23 -6.56 6.94
CA ARG A 115 6.97 -7.79 6.63
C ARG A 115 6.02 -8.99 6.57
N ASP A 116 5.13 -9.13 7.55
CA ASP A 116 4.19 -10.24 7.62
C ASP A 116 3.18 -10.19 6.47
N TYR A 117 2.70 -8.99 6.10
CA TYR A 117 1.92 -8.76 4.88
C TYR A 117 2.67 -9.22 3.61
N MET A 118 3.95 -8.89 3.49
CA MET A 118 4.74 -9.26 2.32
C MET A 118 5.00 -10.77 2.22
N LEU A 119 5.19 -11.44 3.36
CA LEU A 119 5.26 -12.90 3.43
C LEU A 119 3.92 -13.55 3.03
N LEU A 120 2.81 -13.01 3.53
CA LEU A 120 1.46 -13.46 3.17
C LEU A 120 1.21 -13.31 1.66
N LEU A 121 1.54 -12.14 1.09
CA LEU A 121 1.39 -11.88 -0.34
C LEU A 121 2.22 -12.86 -1.18
N LYS A 122 3.48 -13.10 -0.80
CA LYS A 122 4.35 -14.07 -1.48
C LYS A 122 3.76 -15.47 -1.46
N SER A 123 3.29 -15.94 -0.29
CA SER A 123 2.65 -17.25 -0.13
C SER A 123 1.40 -17.38 -1.01
N PHE A 124 0.53 -16.36 -1.00
CA PHE A 124 -0.67 -16.32 -1.82
C PHE A 124 -0.36 -16.40 -3.33
N GLN A 125 0.62 -15.63 -3.81
CA GLN A 125 1.04 -15.65 -5.21
C GLN A 125 1.64 -17.00 -5.63
N GLN A 126 2.46 -17.60 -4.76
CA GLN A 126 3.04 -18.92 -5.01
C GLN A 126 1.96 -20.00 -5.08
N LYS A 127 1.02 -20.02 -4.13
CA LYS A 127 -0.10 -20.97 -4.12
C LYS A 127 -0.94 -20.85 -5.40
N ASN A 128 -1.32 -19.63 -5.78
CA ASN A 128 -2.12 -19.41 -6.99
C ASN A 128 -1.37 -19.83 -8.27
N THR A 129 -0.07 -19.57 -8.33
CA THR A 129 0.75 -20.02 -9.47
C THR A 129 0.82 -21.55 -9.54
N GLN A 130 1.02 -22.23 -8.40
CA GLN A 130 1.01 -23.69 -8.35
C GLN A 130 -0.34 -24.29 -8.75
N ILE A 131 -1.46 -23.69 -8.32
CA ILE A 131 -2.81 -24.12 -8.70
C ILE A 131 -2.97 -24.00 -10.22
N ARG A 132 -2.60 -22.86 -10.82
CA ARG A 132 -2.67 -22.64 -12.27
C ARG A 132 -1.82 -23.66 -13.04
N ASN A 133 -0.57 -23.88 -12.62
CA ASN A 133 0.30 -24.87 -13.26
C ASN A 133 -0.27 -26.29 -13.17
N LYS A 134 -0.99 -26.63 -12.10
CA LYS A 134 -1.68 -27.94 -11.96
C LYS A 134 -2.90 -28.06 -12.86
N MET A 135 -3.46 -26.97 -13.37
CA MET A 135 -4.59 -27.01 -14.31
C MET A 135 -4.15 -27.41 -15.71
N ASP A 136 -2.89 -27.16 -16.07
CA ASP A 136 -2.32 -27.56 -17.35
C ASP A 136 -2.23 -29.09 -17.43
N GLY A 137 -2.92 -29.68 -18.40
CA GLY A 137 -2.99 -31.14 -18.56
C GLY A 137 -3.90 -31.89 -17.58
N ALA A 138 -4.59 -31.21 -16.66
CA ALA A 138 -5.53 -31.84 -15.74
C ALA A 138 -6.83 -32.32 -16.43
N SER A 139 -7.41 -33.40 -15.89
CA SER A 139 -8.74 -33.88 -16.30
C SER A 139 -9.83 -32.85 -15.99
N ALA A 140 -10.98 -32.94 -16.67
CA ALA A 140 -12.09 -32.00 -16.49
C ALA A 140 -12.60 -31.92 -15.03
N SER A 141 -12.70 -33.06 -14.33
CA SER A 141 -13.09 -33.10 -12.92
C SER A 141 -12.05 -32.44 -12.02
N ARG A 142 -10.75 -32.64 -12.30
CA ARG A 142 -9.68 -32.02 -11.54
C ARG A 142 -9.60 -30.51 -11.80
N LYS A 143 -9.81 -30.06 -13.03
CA LYS A 143 -9.89 -28.63 -13.37
C LYS A 143 -10.99 -27.93 -12.58
N LYS A 144 -12.20 -28.49 -12.54
CA LYS A 144 -13.31 -27.92 -11.75
C LYS A 144 -12.98 -27.78 -10.25
N SER A 145 -12.27 -28.75 -9.69
CA SER A 145 -11.78 -28.67 -8.30
C SER A 145 -10.74 -27.56 -8.10
N LEU A 146 -9.80 -27.40 -9.04
CA LEU A 146 -8.76 -26.37 -8.97
C LEU A 146 -9.34 -24.96 -9.21
N GLU A 147 -10.34 -24.82 -10.08
CA GLU A 147 -11.07 -23.57 -10.30
C GLU A 147 -11.79 -23.11 -9.02
N LYS A 148 -12.42 -24.05 -8.31
CA LYS A 148 -13.05 -23.78 -7.01
C LYS A 148 -12.00 -23.30 -6.00
N GLU A 149 -10.86 -23.98 -5.88
CA GLU A 149 -9.78 -23.57 -4.97
C GLU A 149 -9.26 -22.16 -5.31
N LEU A 150 -9.12 -21.84 -6.61
CA LEU A 150 -8.70 -20.53 -7.07
C LEU A 150 -9.75 -19.43 -6.80
N SER A 151 -11.04 -19.78 -6.85
CA SER A 151 -12.12 -18.84 -6.51
C SER A 151 -12.25 -18.55 -5.02
N GLU A 152 -11.84 -19.49 -4.17
CA GLU A 152 -11.92 -19.37 -2.70
C GLU A 152 -10.65 -18.73 -2.11
N ALA A 153 -9.50 -18.86 -2.78
CA ALA A 153 -8.22 -18.31 -2.31
C ALA A 153 -8.25 -16.80 -1.95
N PRO A 154 -8.94 -15.91 -2.71
CA PRO A 154 -9.05 -14.51 -2.35
C PRO A 154 -9.79 -14.25 -1.02
N LEU A 155 -10.73 -15.11 -0.64
CA LEU A 155 -11.50 -14.94 0.60
C LEU A 155 -10.60 -15.07 1.82
N GLN A 156 -9.85 -16.18 1.89
CA GLN A 156 -8.89 -16.41 2.97
C GLN A 156 -7.82 -15.31 3.01
N PHE A 157 -7.32 -14.89 1.85
CA PHE A 157 -6.33 -13.82 1.77
C PHE A 157 -6.89 -12.50 2.34
N ASN A 158 -8.12 -12.14 1.98
CA ASN A 158 -8.78 -10.95 2.52
C ASN A 158 -8.96 -11.01 4.03
N ASP A 159 -9.38 -12.16 4.58
CA ASP A 159 -9.53 -12.34 6.04
C ASP A 159 -8.20 -12.14 6.78
N ASP A 160 -7.09 -12.60 6.18
CA ASP A 160 -5.76 -12.44 6.76
C ASP A 160 -5.25 -10.99 6.64
N LEU A 161 -5.59 -10.28 5.55
CA LEU A 161 -5.32 -8.84 5.44
C LEU A 161 -6.08 -8.03 6.50
N GLU A 162 -7.34 -8.36 6.76
CA GLU A 162 -8.14 -7.69 7.80
C GLU A 162 -7.54 -7.87 9.18
N LYS A 163 -7.12 -9.10 9.53
CA LYS A 163 -6.45 -9.38 10.81
C LYS A 163 -5.15 -8.59 10.95
N LEU A 164 -4.33 -8.53 9.89
CA LEU A 164 -3.09 -7.76 9.90
C LEU A 164 -3.39 -6.26 10.07
N ALA A 165 -4.33 -5.70 9.31
CA ALA A 165 -4.71 -4.29 9.42
C ALA A 165 -5.28 -3.96 10.81
N ALA A 166 -6.06 -4.86 11.41
CA ALA A 166 -6.61 -4.69 12.75
C ALA A 166 -5.56 -4.69 13.86
N SER A 167 -4.36 -5.24 13.61
CA SER A 167 -3.25 -5.22 14.58
C SER A 167 -2.55 -3.84 14.68
N VAL A 168 -2.74 -2.98 13.68
CA VAL A 168 -2.18 -1.62 13.60
C VAL A 168 -3.25 -0.61 13.18
N PRO A 169 -4.34 -0.47 13.96
CA PRO A 169 -5.50 0.33 13.56
C PRO A 169 -5.16 1.81 13.44
N ASN A 170 -5.82 2.52 12.52
CA ASN A 170 -5.63 3.96 12.25
C ASN A 170 -4.23 4.37 11.76
N THR A 171 -3.39 3.39 11.41
CA THR A 171 -2.06 3.65 10.84
C THR A 171 -2.11 3.73 9.31
N PHE A 172 -1.06 4.28 8.69
CA PHE A 172 -0.93 4.19 7.23
C PHE A 172 -0.78 2.74 6.77
N TYR A 173 -0.20 1.86 7.60
CA TYR A 173 -0.02 0.46 7.27
C TYR A 173 -1.35 -0.27 7.12
N ALA A 174 -2.28 -0.05 8.04
CA ALA A 174 -3.63 -0.60 7.90
C ALA A 174 -4.28 -0.12 6.59
N LYS A 175 -4.20 1.18 6.29
CA LYS A 175 -4.72 1.72 5.01
C LYS A 175 -4.02 1.10 3.79
N TYR A 176 -2.70 0.97 3.80
CA TYR A 176 -1.93 0.39 2.70
C TYR A 176 -2.25 -1.09 2.47
N ILE A 177 -2.36 -1.88 3.54
CA ILE A 177 -2.72 -3.30 3.48
C ILE A 177 -4.14 -3.44 2.92
N MET A 178 -5.09 -2.65 3.43
CA MET A 178 -6.48 -2.67 2.99
C MET A 178 -6.66 -2.18 1.54
N ALA A 179 -5.83 -1.23 1.08
CA ALA A 179 -5.80 -0.79 -0.32
C ALA A 179 -5.46 -1.94 -1.30
N ASN A 180 -4.82 -3.01 -0.83
CA ASN A 180 -4.50 -4.19 -1.62
C ASN A 180 -5.52 -5.33 -1.44
N ARG A 181 -6.59 -5.12 -0.66
CA ARG A 181 -7.68 -6.06 -0.49
C ARG A 181 -8.46 -6.22 -1.80
N MET A 182 -8.84 -7.45 -2.11
CA MET A 182 -9.66 -7.71 -3.28
C MET A 182 -11.13 -7.46 -2.95
N ILE A 183 -11.88 -6.83 -3.87
CA ILE A 183 -13.33 -6.71 -3.75
C ILE A 183 -13.91 -8.14 -3.72
N PRO A 184 -14.67 -8.52 -2.68
CA PRO A 184 -15.30 -9.84 -2.62
C PRO A 184 -16.18 -10.09 -3.85
N PRO A 185 -16.25 -11.33 -4.36
CA PRO A 185 -17.16 -11.63 -5.45
C PRO A 185 -18.61 -11.44 -5.01
N LEU A 186 -19.44 -10.94 -5.93
CA LEU A 186 -20.89 -10.86 -5.73
C LEU A 186 -21.46 -12.25 -5.38
N ASP A 187 -22.17 -12.36 -4.26
CA ASP A 187 -22.91 -13.57 -3.90
C ASP A 187 -24.14 -13.72 -4.80
N ILE A 188 -24.00 -14.56 -5.82
CA ILE A 188 -25.02 -14.82 -6.83
C ILE A 188 -26.30 -15.39 -6.21
N SER A 189 -26.18 -16.13 -5.10
CA SER A 189 -27.32 -16.80 -4.45
C SER A 189 -28.34 -15.80 -3.88
N THR A 190 -27.89 -14.58 -3.59
CA THR A 190 -28.72 -13.48 -3.09
C THR A 190 -29.53 -12.77 -4.18
N LEU A 191 -29.23 -13.01 -5.45
CA LEU A 191 -29.89 -12.34 -6.58
C LEU A 191 -31.22 -13.03 -6.94
N PRO A 192 -32.18 -12.33 -7.57
CA PRO A 192 -33.38 -12.96 -8.13
C PRO A 192 -33.03 -14.06 -9.15
N LYS A 193 -33.81 -15.16 -9.20
CA LYS A 193 -33.57 -16.28 -10.14
C LYS A 193 -33.48 -15.83 -11.60
N GLU A 194 -34.24 -14.80 -11.97
CA GLU A 194 -34.22 -14.20 -13.32
C GLU A 194 -32.83 -13.63 -13.67
N VAL A 195 -32.15 -13.02 -12.69
CA VAL A 195 -30.78 -12.52 -12.85
C VAL A 195 -29.78 -13.66 -12.83
N GLN A 196 -29.95 -14.65 -11.94
CA GLN A 196 -29.05 -15.81 -11.86
C GLN A 196 -29.02 -16.64 -13.15
N ASN A 197 -30.17 -16.77 -13.82
CA ASN A 197 -30.34 -17.60 -15.03
C ASN A 197 -30.12 -16.82 -16.34
N ASN A 198 -29.75 -15.55 -16.28
CA ASN A 198 -29.52 -14.71 -17.46
C ASN A 198 -28.11 -14.13 -17.42
N ASP A 199 -27.24 -14.62 -18.31
CA ASP A 199 -25.83 -14.24 -18.34
C ASP A 199 -25.61 -12.72 -18.48
N THR A 200 -26.44 -12.04 -19.26
CA THR A 200 -26.36 -10.58 -19.44
C THR A 200 -26.71 -9.85 -18.16
N LEU A 201 -27.80 -10.24 -17.49
CA LEU A 201 -28.21 -9.62 -16.23
C LEU A 201 -27.19 -9.90 -15.12
N LEU A 202 -26.66 -11.11 -15.06
CA LEU A 202 -25.62 -11.50 -14.11
C LEU A 202 -24.32 -10.73 -14.34
N HIS A 203 -23.91 -10.56 -15.60
CA HIS A 203 -22.74 -9.76 -15.97
C HIS A 203 -22.89 -8.31 -15.49
N ASN A 204 -24.04 -7.70 -15.75
CA ASN A 204 -24.33 -6.34 -15.30
C ASN A 204 -24.33 -6.23 -13.76
N ALA A 205 -24.93 -7.20 -13.06
CA ALA A 205 -24.93 -7.22 -11.60
C ALA A 205 -23.52 -7.28 -11.02
N ARG A 206 -22.64 -8.11 -11.60
CA ARG A 206 -21.22 -8.19 -11.22
C ARG A 206 -20.49 -6.87 -11.51
N PHE A 207 -20.70 -6.29 -12.68
CA PHE A 207 -20.09 -5.00 -13.05
C PHE A 207 -20.44 -3.90 -12.04
N TYR A 208 -21.73 -3.72 -11.75
CA TYR A 208 -22.18 -2.71 -10.79
C TYR A 208 -21.80 -3.04 -9.34
N HIS A 209 -21.61 -4.32 -8.99
CA HIS A 209 -21.03 -4.68 -7.70
C HIS A 209 -19.58 -4.20 -7.58
N GLN A 210 -18.73 -4.50 -8.58
CA GLN A 210 -17.34 -4.05 -8.59
C GLN A 210 -17.23 -2.52 -8.56
N GLN A 211 -18.10 -1.82 -9.30
CA GLN A 211 -18.11 -0.36 -9.33
C GLN A 211 -18.50 0.24 -7.98
N ARG A 212 -19.54 -0.29 -7.32
CA ARG A 212 -20.02 0.24 -6.03
C ARG A 212 -19.03 0.02 -4.89
N HIS A 213 -18.33 -1.11 -4.89
CA HIS A 213 -17.40 -1.50 -3.83
C HIS A 213 -15.94 -1.14 -4.13
N TYR A 214 -15.69 -0.36 -5.17
CA TYR A 214 -14.32 -0.06 -5.63
C TYR A 214 -13.51 0.73 -4.59
N TRP A 215 -14.14 1.68 -3.93
CA TRP A 215 -13.50 2.59 -2.99
C TRP A 215 -13.59 2.15 -1.52
N ASP A 216 -14.27 1.04 -1.22
CA ASP A 216 -14.55 0.58 0.16
C ASP A 216 -13.31 0.47 1.04
N ASN A 217 -12.15 0.17 0.45
CA ASN A 217 -10.89 -0.05 1.16
C ASN A 217 -9.79 0.92 0.70
N PHE A 218 -10.13 1.97 -0.05
CA PHE A 218 -9.16 2.94 -0.57
C PHE A 218 -9.65 4.37 -0.42
N ASP A 219 -8.99 5.10 0.46
CA ASP A 219 -9.17 6.54 0.65
C ASP A 219 -8.27 7.30 -0.33
N TYR A 220 -8.83 7.73 -1.46
CA TYR A 220 -8.10 8.47 -2.48
C TYR A 220 -7.76 9.92 -2.07
N THR A 221 -8.22 10.39 -0.91
CA THR A 221 -7.86 11.72 -0.38
C THR A 221 -6.64 11.67 0.54
N ASP A 222 -6.13 10.48 0.86
CA ASP A 222 -4.94 10.31 1.69
C ASP A 222 -3.65 10.52 0.88
N GLU A 223 -3.04 11.70 1.03
CA GLU A 223 -1.85 12.11 0.27
C GLU A 223 -0.66 11.16 0.44
N ARG A 224 -0.60 10.37 1.53
CA ARG A 224 0.47 9.39 1.77
C ARG A 224 0.55 8.34 0.67
N PHE A 225 -0.55 8.04 -0.01
CA PHE A 225 -0.54 7.12 -1.15
C PHE A 225 0.27 7.64 -2.35
N LEU A 226 0.50 8.97 -2.47
CA LEU A 226 1.44 9.50 -3.46
C LEU A 226 2.86 8.96 -3.26
N HIS A 227 3.23 8.59 -2.03
CA HIS A 227 4.51 7.98 -1.71
C HIS A 227 4.49 6.44 -1.86
N THR A 228 3.59 5.92 -2.69
CA THR A 228 3.45 4.49 -2.99
C THR A 228 3.12 4.27 -4.47
N PRO A 229 3.39 3.08 -5.03
CA PRO A 229 2.99 2.76 -6.40
C PRO A 229 1.50 2.46 -6.56
N VAL A 230 0.69 2.54 -5.48
CA VAL A 230 -0.72 2.13 -5.49
C VAL A 230 -1.61 3.20 -6.11
N TYR A 231 -1.37 4.49 -5.78
CA TYR A 231 -2.31 5.58 -6.08
C TYR A 231 -2.67 5.67 -7.57
N LYS A 232 -1.66 5.83 -8.43
CA LYS A 232 -1.84 5.92 -9.88
C LYS A 232 -2.58 4.72 -10.46
N LYS A 233 -2.17 3.51 -10.06
CA LYS A 233 -2.77 2.25 -10.53
C LYS A 233 -4.26 2.16 -10.20
N VAL A 234 -4.66 2.60 -9.01
CA VAL A 234 -6.06 2.60 -8.56
C VAL A 234 -6.86 3.63 -9.38
N LEU A 235 -6.36 4.85 -9.52
CA LEU A 235 -7.04 5.87 -10.33
C LEU A 235 -7.21 5.43 -11.79
N ASP A 236 -6.13 4.95 -12.42
CA ASP A 236 -6.18 4.45 -13.80
C ASP A 236 -7.22 3.34 -13.94
N THR A 237 -7.28 2.41 -12.99
CA THR A 237 -8.25 1.32 -13.01
C THR A 237 -9.68 1.83 -12.87
N TRP A 238 -9.94 2.77 -11.96
CA TRP A 238 -11.26 3.39 -11.82
C TRP A 238 -11.74 4.02 -13.13
N PHE A 239 -10.94 4.93 -13.67
CA PHE A 239 -11.35 5.74 -14.82
C PHE A 239 -11.34 4.99 -16.15
N THR A 240 -10.55 3.91 -16.29
CA THR A 240 -10.43 3.17 -17.56
C THR A 240 -11.11 1.80 -17.60
N LYS A 241 -11.33 1.15 -16.44
CA LYS A 241 -11.84 -0.24 -16.37
C LYS A 241 -13.12 -0.38 -15.58
N VAL A 242 -13.33 0.44 -14.55
CA VAL A 242 -14.48 0.31 -13.64
C VAL A 242 -15.63 1.22 -14.05
N LEU A 243 -15.32 2.43 -14.54
CA LEU A 243 -16.33 3.29 -15.15
C LEU A 243 -16.67 2.80 -16.56
N TYR A 244 -17.97 2.82 -16.87
CA TYR A 244 -18.43 2.60 -18.23
C TYR A 244 -17.91 3.74 -19.11
N GLN A 245 -17.30 3.40 -20.25
CA GLN A 245 -16.59 4.35 -21.11
C GLN A 245 -17.56 5.13 -22.01
N SER A 246 -18.48 5.87 -21.38
CA SER A 246 -19.34 6.86 -22.03
C SER A 246 -19.21 8.21 -21.34
N TYR A 247 -19.43 9.29 -22.08
CA TYR A 247 -19.35 10.65 -21.54
C TYR A 247 -20.22 10.82 -20.28
N ASP A 248 -21.48 10.38 -20.34
CA ASP A 248 -22.43 10.55 -19.24
C ASP A 248 -22.04 9.75 -17.99
N SER A 249 -21.43 8.57 -18.17
CA SER A 249 -20.97 7.73 -17.05
C SER A 249 -19.67 8.23 -16.41
N VAL A 250 -18.80 8.91 -17.16
CA VAL A 250 -17.48 9.34 -16.67
C VAL A 250 -17.52 10.77 -16.12
N LYS A 251 -18.33 11.65 -16.71
CA LYS A 251 -18.37 13.09 -16.37
C LYS A 251 -18.52 13.31 -14.87
N ASN A 252 -19.60 12.82 -14.27
CA ASN A 252 -19.91 13.10 -12.86
C ASN A 252 -18.84 12.55 -11.90
N PRO A 253 -18.37 11.28 -12.03
CA PRO A 253 -17.27 10.78 -11.22
C PRO A 253 -15.98 11.60 -11.32
N VAL A 254 -15.62 12.10 -12.51
CA VAL A 254 -14.42 12.93 -12.67
C VAL A 254 -14.57 14.27 -11.94
N PHE A 255 -15.69 14.97 -12.12
CA PHE A 255 -15.93 16.24 -11.42
C PHE A 255 -15.94 16.07 -9.91
N GLN A 256 -16.63 15.04 -9.41
CA GLN A 256 -16.67 14.73 -7.99
C GLN A 256 -15.27 14.47 -7.44
N PHE A 257 -14.50 13.60 -8.11
CA PHE A 257 -13.12 13.30 -7.73
C PHE A 257 -12.23 14.54 -7.67
N ILE A 258 -12.32 15.43 -8.67
CA ILE A 258 -11.55 16.68 -8.69
C ILE A 258 -11.92 17.58 -7.51
N GLU A 259 -13.21 17.74 -7.21
CA GLU A 259 -13.65 18.56 -6.07
C GLU A 259 -13.24 17.94 -4.72
N ASP A 260 -13.25 16.62 -4.60
CA ASP A 260 -12.83 15.91 -3.38
C ASP A 260 -11.32 16.06 -3.11
N VAL A 261 -10.46 16.04 -4.13
CA VAL A 261 -9.00 16.20 -3.96
C VAL A 261 -8.54 17.65 -3.94
N LYS A 262 -9.37 18.60 -4.37
CA LYS A 262 -9.03 20.04 -4.44
C LYS A 262 -8.51 20.66 -3.14
N PRO A 263 -9.00 20.29 -1.93
CA PRO A 263 -8.42 20.76 -0.67
C PRO A 263 -7.02 20.20 -0.39
N HIS A 264 -6.63 19.11 -1.03
CA HIS A 264 -5.38 18.38 -0.84
C HIS A 264 -4.36 18.79 -1.91
N VAL A 265 -3.57 19.83 -1.62
CA VAL A 265 -2.79 20.56 -2.64
C VAL A 265 -1.86 19.66 -3.46
N GLU A 266 -1.19 18.68 -2.82
CA GLU A 266 -0.27 17.79 -3.53
C GLU A 266 -1.03 16.77 -4.39
N LEU A 267 -2.15 16.25 -3.89
CA LEU A 267 -3.03 15.37 -4.68
C LEU A 267 -3.65 16.12 -5.86
N PHE A 268 -4.20 17.30 -5.62
CA PHE A 268 -4.80 18.13 -6.66
C PHE A 268 -3.78 18.45 -7.74
N ARG A 269 -2.56 18.88 -7.37
CA ARG A 269 -1.48 19.14 -8.33
C ARG A 269 -1.19 17.94 -9.21
N TYR A 270 -1.14 16.74 -8.62
CA TYR A 270 -0.92 15.50 -9.36
C TYR A 270 -2.09 15.13 -10.28
N VAL A 271 -3.33 15.32 -9.83
CA VAL A 271 -4.52 14.91 -10.58
C VAL A 271 -4.79 15.80 -11.79
N VAL A 272 -4.44 17.08 -11.72
CA VAL A 272 -4.69 18.05 -12.81
C VAL A 272 -3.51 18.23 -13.77
N SER A 273 -2.37 17.58 -13.50
CA SER A 273 -1.17 17.60 -14.37
C SER A 273 -1.26 16.58 -15.49
#